data_AF-A0A376L439-F1
#
_entry.id   AF-A0A376L439-F1
#
_cell.length_a   1.000
_cell.length_b   1.000
_cell.length_c   1.000
_cell.angle_alpha   90.00
_cell.angle_beta   90.00
_cell.angle_gamma   90.00
#
_symmetry.space_group_name_H-M   'P 1'
#
loop_
_entity.id
_entity.type
_entity.pdbx_description
1 polymer ?
#
loop_
_entity_poly.entity_id
_entity_poly.type
_entity_poly.pdbx_seq_one_letter_code
_entity_poly.pdbx_strand_id
1 'polypeptide(L)'
;MRPVHYSLVVLDLGLPDEDGLHFLARIRQKKYTLPVLILTARDTLTDKIAGLDVGADDYLVKPFALEELHARIRALLRRHNNQGESELIVGNLTLNMGSPSGMDGR
;
A
#
# COMPACT_ATOMS: atom_id res chain seq x y z
N MET A 1 5.68 10.74 25.50
CA MET A 1 6.01 10.85 24.07
C MET A 1 4.70 10.90 23.30
N ARG A 2 4.44 11.94 22.50
CA ARG A 2 3.20 12.01 21.69
C ARG A 2 3.33 11.03 20.52
N PRO A 3 2.29 10.26 20.18
CA PRO A 3 2.31 9.39 19.01
C PRO A 3 2.45 10.23 17.73
N VAL A 4 3.40 9.84 16.88
CA VAL A 4 3.61 10.47 15.56
C VAL A 4 2.64 9.82 14.59
N HIS A 5 1.92 10.64 13.82
CA HIS A 5 1.09 10.16 12.73
C HIS A 5 1.92 10.08 11.45
N TYR A 6 1.95 8.90 10.83
CA TYR A 6 2.60 8.66 9.55
C TYR A 6 1.55 8.56 8.45
N SER A 7 1.86 9.10 7.27
CA SER A 7 0.99 9.03 6.08
C SER A 7 1.29 7.84 5.17
N LEU A 8 2.45 7.19 5.33
CA LEU A 8 2.92 6.04 4.55
C LEU A 8 4.04 5.32 5.31
N VAL A 9 4.21 4.01 5.08
CA VAL A 9 5.37 3.23 5.53
C VAL A 9 6.18 2.79 4.32
N VAL A 10 7.50 2.96 4.40
CA VAL A 10 8.45 2.24 3.54
C VAL A 10 9.05 1.12 4.37
N LEU A 11 8.84 -0.13 3.95
CA LEU A 11 9.15 -1.33 4.74
C LEU A 11 10.21 -2.18 4.05
N ASP A 12 11.33 -2.43 4.73
CA ASP A 12 12.26 -3.48 4.33
C ASP A 12 11.77 -4.85 4.84
N LEU A 13 11.99 -5.92 4.07
CA LEU A 13 11.64 -7.28 4.50
C LEU A 13 12.78 -7.96 5.27
N GLY A 14 14.02 -7.53 5.07
CA GLY A 14 15.21 -8.00 5.77
C GLY A 14 15.49 -7.23 7.06
N LEU A 15 14.46 -6.98 7.88
CA LEU A 15 14.69 -6.37 9.20
C LEU A 15 15.48 -7.37 10.09
N PRO A 16 16.37 -6.88 10.97
CA PRO A 16 17.26 -7.75 11.75
C PRO A 16 16.56 -8.52 12.86
N ASP A 17 15.41 -8.04 13.33
CA ASP A 17 14.67 -8.54 14.49
C ASP A 17 13.46 -9.41 14.10
N GLU A 18 12.72 -9.04 13.05
CA GLU A 18 11.59 -9.82 12.54
C GLU A 18 11.47 -9.76 11.01
N ASP A 19 10.88 -10.78 10.38
CA ASP A 19 10.61 -10.69 8.94
C ASP A 19 9.54 -9.61 8.67
N GLY A 20 9.83 -8.71 7.72
CA GLY A 20 8.93 -7.59 7.42
C GLY A 20 7.53 -8.02 6.95
N LEU A 21 7.37 -9.20 6.36
CA LEU A 21 6.04 -9.73 6.02
C LEU A 21 5.23 -10.06 7.28
N HIS A 22 5.87 -10.60 8.32
CA HIS A 22 5.20 -10.84 9.60
C HIS A 22 4.82 -9.52 10.29
N PHE A 23 5.70 -8.51 10.22
CA PHE A 23 5.38 -7.16 10.68
C PHE A 23 4.15 -6.61 9.96
N LEU A 24 4.14 -6.68 8.62
CA LEU A 24 3.06 -6.18 7.79
C LEU A 24 1.73 -6.88 8.13
N ALA A 25 1.74 -8.21 8.20
CA ALA A 25 0.58 -9.00 8.58
C ALA A 25 0.02 -8.55 9.94
N ARG A 26 0.91 -8.34 10.92
CA ARG A 26 0.53 -7.89 12.27
C ARG A 26 -0.10 -6.50 12.28
N ILE A 27 0.45 -5.53 11.54
CA ILE A 27 -0.15 -4.18 11.50
C ILE A 27 -1.50 -4.18 10.75
N ARG A 28 -1.66 -5.02 9.72
CA ARG A 28 -2.94 -5.19 9.02
C ARG A 28 -4.00 -5.86 9.90
N GLN A 29 -3.62 -6.86 10.70
CA GLN A 29 -4.49 -7.46 11.71
C GLN A 29 -4.96 -6.43 12.75
N LYS A 30 -4.09 -5.50 13.14
CA LYS A 30 -4.42 -4.35 14.00
C LYS A 30 -5.23 -3.24 13.30
N LYS A 31 -5.68 -3.48 12.06
CA LYS A 31 -6.51 -2.56 11.25
C LYS A 31 -5.84 -1.22 10.94
N TYR A 32 -4.51 -1.17 10.93
CA TYR A 32 -3.80 -0.01 10.39
C TYR A 32 -3.94 0.01 8.86
N THR A 33 -4.54 1.07 8.34
CA THR A 33 -4.88 1.23 6.90
C THR A 33 -3.90 2.12 6.12
N LEU A 34 -2.85 2.62 6.77
CA LEU A 34 -1.85 3.44 6.08
C LEU A 34 -1.20 2.68 4.92
N PRO A 35 -0.89 3.37 3.80
CA PRO A 35 -0.28 2.74 2.65
C PRO A 35 1.13 2.24 2.99
N VAL A 36 1.47 1.05 2.50
CA VAL A 36 2.77 0.40 2.71
C VAL A 36 3.43 0.14 1.37
N LEU A 37 4.61 0.71 1.16
CA LEU A 37 5.53 0.38 0.08
C LEU A 37 6.59 -0.58 0.62
N ILE A 38 6.66 -1.79 0.09
CA ILE A 38 7.78 -2.69 0.37
C ILE A 38 9.00 -2.22 -0.45
N LEU A 39 10.16 -2.10 0.21
CA LEU A 39 11.43 -1.71 -0.38
C LEU A 39 12.53 -2.71 0.02
N THR A 40 12.82 -3.70 -0.82
CA THR A 40 13.58 -4.89 -0.41
C THR A 40 14.53 -5.41 -1.49
N ALA A 41 15.50 -6.22 -1.10
CA ALA A 41 16.38 -6.94 -2.04
C ALA A 41 15.75 -8.24 -2.57
N ARG A 42 14.64 -8.70 -2.00
CA ARG A 42 13.92 -9.88 -2.49
C ARG A 42 13.20 -9.54 -3.80
N ASP A 43 13.59 -10.18 -4.90
CA ASP A 43 13.21 -9.76 -6.26
C ASP A 43 12.37 -10.79 -7.02
N THR A 44 12.14 -11.96 -6.42
CA THR A 44 11.38 -13.04 -7.06
C THR A 44 9.92 -12.65 -7.25
N LEU A 45 9.28 -13.23 -8.26
CA LEU A 45 7.85 -13.03 -8.48
C LEU A 45 7.04 -13.49 -7.26
N THR A 46 7.42 -14.61 -6.65
CA THR A 46 6.78 -15.15 -5.46
C THR A 46 6.85 -14.17 -4.28
N ASP A 47 7.99 -13.53 -4.04
CA ASP A 47 8.14 -12.54 -2.98
C ASP A 47 7.26 -11.31 -3.21
N LYS A 48 7.13 -10.86 -4.46
CA LYS A 48 6.27 -9.73 -4.84
C LYS A 48 4.81 -10.05 -4.59
N ILE A 49 4.35 -11.21 -5.07
CA ILE A 49 2.97 -11.68 -4.87
C ILE A 49 2.67 -11.79 -3.37
N ALA A 50 3.55 -12.46 -2.61
CA ALA A 50 3.36 -12.61 -1.17
C ALA A 50 3.28 -11.26 -0.44
N GLY A 51 4.14 -10.30 -0.80
CA GLY A 51 4.10 -8.95 -0.21
C GLY A 51 2.77 -8.22 -0.46
N LEU A 52 2.26 -8.30 -1.70
CA LEU A 52 0.99 -7.68 -2.08
C LEU A 52 -0.21 -8.38 -1.42
N ASP A 53 -0.23 -9.71 -1.40
CA ASP A 53 -1.32 -10.50 -0.79
C ASP A 53 -1.42 -10.28 0.73
N VAL A 54 -0.29 -10.06 1.41
CA VAL A 54 -0.27 -9.71 2.85
C VAL A 54 -0.83 -8.30 3.10
N GLY A 55 -0.91 -7.46 2.06
CA GLY A 55 -1.55 -6.14 2.10
C GLY A 55 -0.58 -4.97 1.94
N ALA A 56 0.53 -5.15 1.23
CA ALA A 56 1.31 -4.03 0.72
C ALA A 56 0.59 -3.40 -0.48
N ASP A 57 0.73 -2.08 -0.63
CA ASP A 57 0.09 -1.32 -1.70
C ASP A 57 0.98 -1.21 -2.95
N ASP A 58 2.29 -1.37 -2.77
CA ASP A 58 3.29 -1.39 -3.84
C ASP A 58 4.58 -2.11 -3.38
N TYR A 59 5.42 -2.48 -4.34
CA TYR A 59 6.66 -3.22 -4.13
C TYR A 59 7.78 -2.67 -5.01
N LEU A 60 8.91 -2.30 -4.40
CA LEU A 60 10.10 -1.79 -5.08
C LEU A 60 11.33 -2.62 -4.67
N VAL A 61 12.02 -3.14 -5.69
CA VAL A 61 13.22 -3.98 -5.51
C VAL A 61 14.48 -3.12 -5.49
N LYS A 62 15.47 -3.51 -4.67
CA LYS A 62 16.82 -2.94 -4.66
C LYS A 62 17.71 -3.61 -5.71
N PRO A 63 18.58 -2.86 -6.43
CA PRO A 63 18.74 -1.41 -6.39
C PRO A 63 17.63 -0.67 -7.16
N PHE A 64 17.32 0.55 -6.74
CA PHE A 64 16.27 1.38 -7.33
C PHE A 64 16.77 2.82 -7.57
N ALA A 65 16.11 3.54 -8.48
CA ALA A 65 16.31 4.97 -8.66
C ALA A 65 15.53 5.78 -7.63
N LEU A 66 16.13 6.83 -7.06
CA LEU A 66 15.46 7.67 -6.06
C LEU A 66 14.20 8.34 -6.64
N GLU A 67 14.24 8.68 -7.92
CA GLU A 67 13.12 9.22 -8.68
C GLU A 67 11.93 8.24 -8.74
N GLU A 68 12.22 6.93 -8.86
CA GLU A 68 11.20 5.88 -8.85
C GLU A 68 10.54 5.77 -7.47
N LEU A 69 11.35 5.73 -6.41
CA LEU A 69 10.85 5.72 -5.03
C LEU A 69 9.93 6.93 -4.77
N HIS A 70 10.37 8.13 -5.16
CA HIS A 70 9.57 9.34 -5.02
C HIS A 70 8.26 9.28 -5.84
N ALA A 71 8.31 8.75 -7.07
CA ALA A 71 7.12 8.62 -7.90
C ALA A 71 6.08 7.66 -7.28
N ARG A 72 6.53 6.51 -6.76
CA ARG A 72 5.69 5.52 -6.09
C ARG A 72 5.08 6.07 -4.80
N ILE A 73 5.87 6.73 -3.96
CA ILE A 73 5.37 7.39 -2.74
C ILE A 73 4.29 8.43 -3.09
N ARG A 74 4.52 9.29 -4.08
CA ARG A 74 3.51 10.28 -4.52
C ARG A 74 2.23 9.60 -5.03
N ALA A 75 2.37 8.51 -5.78
CA ALA A 75 1.22 7.76 -6.30
C ALA A 75 0.39 7.13 -5.17
N LEU A 76 1.05 6.53 -4.17
CA LEU A 76 0.41 5.94 -3.00
C LEU A 76 -0.34 6.97 -2.16
N LEU A 77 0.32 8.10 -1.84
CA LEU A 77 -0.31 9.18 -1.07
C LEU A 77 -1.51 9.79 -1.81
N ARG A 78 -1.40 10.00 -3.13
CA ARG A 78 -2.54 10.47 -3.95
C ARG A 78 -3.71 9.49 -3.91
N ARG A 79 -3.45 8.18 -4.08
CA ARG A 79 -4.51 7.16 -4.02
C ARG A 79 -5.18 7.11 -2.65
N HIS A 80 -4.39 7.14 -1.58
CA HIS A 80 -4.91 7.08 -0.21
C HIS A 80 -5.74 8.33 0.15
N ASN A 81 -5.29 9.52 -0.23
CA ASN A 81 -6.02 10.76 0.05
C ASN A 81 -7.30 10.90 -0.79
N ASN A 82 -7.33 10.33 -1.99
CA ASN A 82 -8.49 10.38 -2.87
C ASN A 82 -9.55 9.31 -2.56
N GLN A 83 -9.33 8.42 -1.58
CA GLN A 83 -10.33 7.41 -1.19
C GLN A 83 -11.57 8.01 -0.50
N GLY A 84 -11.58 9.32 -0.22
CA GLY A 84 -12.72 10.05 0.35
C GLY A 84 -13.67 10.68 -0.68
N GLU A 85 -13.30 10.78 -1.96
CA GLU A 85 -14.17 11.28 -3.02
C GLU A 85 -14.83 10.09 -3.75
N SER A 86 -15.87 9.54 -3.12
CA SER A 86 -16.63 8.39 -3.66
C SER A 86 -17.61 8.79 -4.76
N GLU A 87 -17.84 10.09 -4.98
CA GLU A 87 -18.78 10.61 -5.96
C GLU A 87 -18.11 11.65 -6.85
N LEU A 88 -18.05 11.38 -8.15
CA LEU A 88 -17.73 12.38 -9.16
C LEU A 88 -19.05 12.92 -9.73
N ILE A 89 -19.33 14.22 -9.51
CA ILE A 89 -20.55 14.88 -9.98
C ILE A 89 -20.21 15.77 -11.18
N VAL A 90 -20.85 15.52 -12.33
CA VAL A 90 -20.76 16.33 -13.55
C VAL A 90 -22.17 16.71 -14.00
N GLY A 91 -22.62 17.91 -13.66
CA GLY A 91 -23.98 18.35 -13.94
C GLY A 91 -25.01 17.49 -13.20
N ASN A 92 -25.85 16.77 -13.93
CA ASN A 92 -26.81 15.81 -13.39
C ASN A 92 -26.29 14.35 -13.37
N LEU A 93 -25.04 14.12 -13.74
CA LEU A 93 -24.42 12.80 -13.71
C LEU A 93 -23.62 12.63 -12.41
N THR A 94 -23.98 11.64 -11.61
CA THR A 94 -23.20 11.21 -10.45
C THR A 94 -22.58 9.85 -10.73
N LEU A 95 -21.25 9.79 -10.71
CA LEU A 95 -20.48 8.56 -10.82
C LEU A 95 -19.98 8.14 -9.44
N ASN A 96 -20.51 7.03 -8.93
CA ASN A 96 -20.04 6.41 -7.70
C ASN A 96 -18.77 5.61 -8.00
N MET A 97 -17.62 6.11 -7.56
CA MET A 97 -16.30 5.48 -7.73
C MET A 97 -16.01 4.40 -6.67
N GLY A 98 -17.06 3.82 -6.08
CA GLY A 98 -16.96 2.79 -5.05
C GLY A 98 -16.10 1.60 -5.51
N SER A 99 -15.27 1.09 -4.61
CA SER A 99 -14.39 -0.07 -4.79
C SER A 99 -15.10 -1.23 -5.52
N PRO A 100 -14.40 -2.03 -6.34
CA PRO A 100 -15.01 -3.17 -7.00
C PRO A 100 -15.49 -4.15 -5.93
N SER A 101 -16.80 -4.15 -5.68
CA SER A 101 -17.47 -5.22 -4.96
C SER A 101 -17.10 -6.51 -5.68
N GLY A 102 -16.47 -7.44 -4.96
CA GLY A 102 -16.07 -8.73 -5.49
C GLY A 102 -17.21 -9.37 -6.27
N MET A 103 -16.87 -9.99 -7.40
CA MET A 103 -17.78 -10.85 -8.12
C MET A 103 -18.29 -11.93 -7.15
N ASP A 104 -19.54 -11.80 -6.73
CA ASP A 104 -20.30 -12.84 -6.06
C ASP A 104 -20.54 -13.97 -7.06
N GLY A 105 -19.55 -14.86 -7.15
CA GLY A 105 -19.63 -16.11 -7.86
C GLY A 105 -20.35 -17.12 -6.98
N ARG A 106 -21.61 -17.37 -7.32
CA ARG A 106 -22.34 -18.58 -6.94
C ARG A 106 -21.58 -19.84 -7.31
#